data_AF-A0A8J3VG45-F1
#
_entry.id   AF-A0A8J3VG45-F1
#
_cell.length_a   1.000
_cell.length_b   1.000
_cell.length_c   1.000
_cell.angle_alpha   90.00
_cell.angle_beta   90.00
_cell.angle_gamma   90.00
#
_symmetry.space_group_name_H-M   'P 1'
#
loop_
_entity.id
_entity.type
_entity.pdbx_description
1 polymer ?
#
loop_
_entity_poly.entity_id
_entity_poly.type
_entity_poly.pdbx_seq_one_letter_code
_entity_poly.pdbx_strand_id
1 'polypeptide(L)' 'MNELELDWRKASRCESSACVEVASAGDAVLVRDSKNLGPMLALSRAEWAAFIDGVRAGDFDRA' A
#
# COMPACT_ATOMS: atom_id res chain seq x y z
N MET A 1 23.05 -10.44 6.58
CA MET A 1 21.68 -10.53 6.07
C MET A 1 21.26 -9.11 5.76
N ASN A 2 21.36 -8.67 4.50
CA ASN A 2 20.81 -7.38 4.13
C ASN A 2 19.32 -7.60 3.89
N GLU A 3 18.52 -7.28 4.90
CA GLU A 3 17.10 -6.99 4.73
C GLU A 3 16.98 -6.05 3.54
N LEU A 4 16.38 -6.54 2.45
CA LEU A 4 16.16 -5.80 1.23
C LEU A 4 15.50 -4.48 1.60
N GLU A 5 16.19 -3.34 1.42
CA GLU A 5 15.56 -2.03 1.56
C GLU A 5 14.46 -1.95 0.50
N LEU A 6 13.23 -2.21 0.92
CA LEU A 6 12.06 -2.10 0.07
C LEU A 6 11.93 -0.64 -0.39
N ASP A 7 11.75 -0.44 -1.69
CA ASP A 7 11.52 0.88 -2.25
C ASP A 7 10.08 1.31 -2.00
N TRP A 8 9.87 2.02 -0.89
CA TRP A 8 8.57 2.51 -0.45
C TRP A 8 8.18 3.77 -1.21
N ARG A 9 7.11 3.67 -2.00
CA ARG A 9 6.48 4.82 -2.65
C ARG A 9 5.36 5.38 -1.78
N LYS A 10 5.55 6.62 -1.35
CA LYS A 10 4.54 7.40 -0.61
C LYS A 10 3.48 7.98 -1.54
N ALA A 11 2.22 8.00 -1.09
CA ALA A 11 1.13 8.64 -1.81
C ALA A 11 1.42 10.14 -2.03
N SER A 12 1.20 10.63 -3.26
CA SER A 12 1.46 12.03 -3.63
C SER A 12 0.52 13.03 -2.96
N ARG A 13 -0.69 12.59 -2.61
CA ARG A 13 -1.70 13.41 -1.93
C ARG A 13 -1.67 13.18 -0.43
N CYS A 14 -0.48 13.36 0.15
CA CYS A 14 -0.26 13.29 1.59
C CYS A 14 0.45 14.55 2.08
N GLU A 15 -0.17 15.27 3.00
CA GLU A 15 0.36 16.53 3.54
C GLU A 15 0.93 16.38 4.96
N SER A 16 0.57 15.33 5.69
CA SER A 16 0.92 15.14 7.11
C SER A 16 1.40 13.73 7.42
N SER A 17 1.47 13.36 8.70
CA SER A 17 2.15 12.14 9.17
C SER A 17 1.42 10.82 8.85
N ALA A 18 0.23 10.82 8.26
CA ALA A 18 -0.64 9.65 8.06
C ALA A 18 -0.75 9.20 6.57
N CYS A 19 0.38 9.07 5.89
CA CYS A 19 0.42 8.70 4.48
C CYS A 19 0.27 7.20 4.27
N VAL A 20 -0.39 6.81 3.18
CA VAL A 20 -0.27 5.45 2.65
C VAL A 20 1.04 5.33 1.88
N GLU A 21 1.79 4.28 2.15
CA GLU A 21 3.00 3.89 1.44
C GLU A 21 2.85 2.47 0.88
N VAL A 22 3.40 2.23 -0.32
CA VAL A 22 3.37 0.92 -0.97
C VAL A 22 4.76 0.51 -1.45
N ALA A 23 5.08 -0.77 -1.36
CA ALA A 23 6.33 -1.33 -1.90
C ALA A 23 6.06 -2.66 -2.61
N SER A 24 6.83 -2.92 -3.66
CA SER A 24 6.85 -4.25 -4.29
C SER A 24 7.81 -5.15 -3.52
N ALA A 25 7.34 -6.33 -3.12
CA ALA A 25 8.12 -7.32 -2.37
C ALA A 25 7.91 -8.72 -2.99
N GLY A 26 8.74 -9.07 -3.98
CA GLY A 26 8.60 -10.33 -4.72
C GLY A 26 7.24 -10.41 -5.43
N ASP A 27 6.42 -11.39 -5.05
CA ASP A 27 5.07 -11.61 -5.59
C ASP A 27 3.96 -10.87 -4.83
N ALA A 28 4.34 -10.05 -3.86
CA ALA A 28 3.43 -9.25 -3.07
C ALA A 28 3.62 -7.74 -3.27
N VAL A 29 2.55 -7.00 -2.98
CA VAL A 29 2.56 -5.56 -2.74
C VAL A 29 2.26 -5.36 -1.26
N LEU A 30 3.16 -4.68 -0.57
CA LEU A 30 2.96 -4.31 0.83
C LEU A 30 2.36 -2.91 0.90
N VAL A 31 1.41 -2.72 1.80
CA VAL A 31 0.76 -1.44 2.08
C VAL A 31 0.87 -1.13 3.56
N ARG A 32 1.24 0.09 3.91
CA ARG A 32 1.34 0.55 5.30
C ARG A 32 0.92 2.02 5.47
N ASP A 33 0.63 2.39 6.71
CA ASP A 33 0.44 3.78 7.15
C ASP A 33 1.76 4.31 7.74
N SER A 34 2.25 5.45 7.25
CA SER A 34 3.52 6.04 7.70
C SER A 34 3.53 6.45 9.17
N LYS A 35 2.37 6.70 9.80
CA LYS A 35 2.27 7.05 11.24
C LYS A 35 2.29 5.84 12.14
N ASN A 36 1.89 4.68 11.62
CA ASN A 36 1.69 3.47 12.39
C ASN A 36 2.22 2.30 11.57
N LEU A 37 3.53 2.09 11.68
CA LEU A 37 4.27 0.98 11.08
C LEU A 37 3.93 -0.38 11.73
N GLY A 38 2.71 -0.54 12.24
CA GLY A 38 2.15 -1.81 12.70
C GLY A 38 1.96 -2.80 11.55
N PRO A 39 1.01 -3.75 11.67
CA PRO A 39 0.81 -4.78 10.66
C PRO A 39 0.63 -4.20 9.26
N MET A 40 1.46 -4.64 8.32
CA MET A 40 1.37 -4.27 6.91
C MET A 40 0.38 -5.19 6.22
N LEU A 41 -0.44 -4.63 5.32
CA LEU A 41 -1.25 -5.43 4.44
C LEU A 41 -0.36 -5.97 3.32
N ALA A 42 -0.29 -7.29 3.17
CA ALA A 42 0.41 -7.95 2.08
C ALA A 42 -0.62 -8.51 1.10
N LEU A 43 -0.63 -8.00 -0.12
CA LEU A 43 -1.52 -8.43 -1.19
C LEU A 43 -0.70 -9.14 -2.26
N SER A 44 -1.18 -10.24 -2.80
CA SER A 44 -0.63 -10.77 -4.05
C SER A 44 -0.77 -9.75 -5.18
N ARG A 45 -0.01 -9.91 -6.26
CA ARG A 45 -0.15 -9.06 -7.46
C ARG A 45 -1.57 -9.05 -8.03
N ALA A 46 -2.28 -10.18 -7.96
CA ALA A 46 -3.65 -10.30 -8.43
C ALA A 46 -4.64 -9.56 -7.52
N GLU A 47 -4.51 -9.71 -6.20
CA GLU A 47 -5.32 -8.96 -5.23
C GLU A 47 -5.07 -7.46 -5.31
N TRP A 48 -3.82 -7.04 -5.52
CA TRP A 48 -3.49 -5.63 -5.74
C TRP A 48 -4.17 -5.06 -6.99
N ALA A 49 -4.16 -5.80 -8.11
CA ALA A 49 -4.87 -5.37 -9.32
C ALA A 49 -6.38 -5.23 -9.09
N ALA A 50 -7.00 -6.24 -8.48
CA ALA A 50 -8.43 -6.20 -8.13
C ALA A 50 -8.76 -5.06 -7.15
N PHE A 51 -7.90 -4.81 -6.16
CA PHE A 51 -8.05 -3.68 -5.24
C PHE A 51 -8.05 -2.33 -5.97
N ILE A 52 -7.13 -2.12 -6.92
CA ILE A 52 -7.08 -0.90 -7.72
C ILE A 52 -8.35 -0.74 -8.56
N ASP A 53 -8.86 -1.83 -9.15
CA ASP A 53 -10.10 -1.79 -9.93
C ASP A 53 -11.30 -1.41 -9.06
N GLY A 54 -11.43 -2.00 -7.86
CA GLY A 54 -12.49 -1.65 -6.90
C GLY A 54 -12.41 -0.20 -6.39
N VAL A 55 -11.19 0.31 -6.13
CA VAL A 55 -10.98 1.72 -5.78
C VAL A 55 -11.45 2.64 -6.91
N ARG A 56 -11.16 2.30 -8.18
CA ARG A 56 -11.62 3.09 -9.33
C ARG A 56 -13.13 3.02 -9.55
N ALA A 57 -13.75 1.90 -9.19
CA ALA A 57 -15.20 1.72 -9.25
C ALA A 57 -15.95 2.45 -8.13
N GLY A 58 -15.24 2.91 -7.08
CA GLY A 58 -15.85 3.56 -5.92
C GLY A 58 -16.37 2.57 -4.87
N ASP A 59 -16.00 1.29 -4.95
CA ASP A 59 -16.49 0.22 -4.05
C ASP A 59 -16.15 0.48 -2.57
N PHE A 60 -15.14 1.32 -2.32
CA PHE A 60 -14.64 1.66 -1.00
C PHE A 60 -14.92 3.12 -0.58
N ASP A 61 -15.68 3.86 -1.38
CA ASP A 61 -16.09 5.22 -1.01
C ASP A 61 -17.07 5.15 0.17
N ARG A 62 -16.91 6.06 1.13
CA ARG A 62 -17.84 6.15 2.27
C ARG A 62 -19.17 6.72 1.79
N ALA A 63 -20.27 6.07 2.20
CA ALA A 63 -21.62 6.58 2.03
C ALA A 63 -21.85 7.90 2.77
#